data_AF-A0A9Q3HLW5-F1
#
_entry.id   AF-A0A9Q3HLW5-F1
#
_cell.length_a   1.000
_cell.length_b   1.000
_cell.length_c   1.000
_cell.angle_alpha   90.00
_cell.angle_beta   90.00
_cell.angle_gamma   90.00
#
_symmetry.space_group_name_H-M   'P 1'
#
loop_
_entity.id
_entity.type
_entity.pdbx_description
1 polymer ?
#
loop_
_entity_poly.entity_id
_entity_poly.type
_entity_poly.pdbx_seq_one_letter_code
_entity_poly.pdbx_strand_id
1 'polypeptide(L)'
;MLEKGCNQRLPYYTLKKDLVDIHPTASSFRLMLDKTRYHADRCMQDSLKYAKERWDKSHKPLEFKIGDVVLVSTLNFDNIKGPKKLKYYFTRCFMIKALHGPNTVKLELTGELMNKHPAFPVSLIKA
;
A
#
# COMPACT_ATOMS: atom_id res chain seq x y z
N MET A 1 59.67 14.63 -40.84
CA MET A 1 59.41 15.21 -39.50
C MET A 1 58.50 16.41 -39.72
N LEU A 2 57.24 16.33 -39.30
CA LEU A 2 56.26 17.39 -39.47
C LEU A 2 56.15 18.14 -38.15
N GLU A 3 56.79 19.30 -38.06
CA GLU A 3 56.70 20.17 -36.89
C GLU A 3 55.25 20.62 -36.70
N LYS A 4 54.63 20.19 -35.60
CA LYS A 4 53.30 20.63 -35.19
C LYS A 4 53.38 22.10 -34.74
N GLY A 5 53.33 23.02 -35.68
CA GLY A 5 53.23 24.46 -35.41
C GLY A 5 51.93 24.76 -34.67
N CYS A 6 52.02 25.12 -33.39
CA CYS A 6 50.87 25.63 -32.64
C CYS A 6 50.50 27.01 -33.20
N ASN A 7 49.39 27.10 -33.94
CA ASN A 7 48.94 28.35 -34.51
C ASN A 7 48.31 29.22 -33.42
N GLN A 8 49.08 30.17 -32.87
CA GLN A 8 48.64 31.10 -31.82
C GLN A 8 47.48 32.02 -32.25
N ARG A 9 47.17 32.10 -33.56
CA ARG A 9 46.05 32.89 -34.10
C ARG A 9 44.77 32.08 -34.27
N LEU A 10 44.76 30.79 -33.95
CA LEU A 10 43.53 30.00 -33.99
C LEU A 10 42.57 30.55 -32.93
N PRO A 11 41.36 31.03 -33.28
CA PRO A 11 40.45 31.56 -32.28
C PRO A 11 40.02 30.40 -31.38
N TYR A 12 40.44 30.43 -30.12
CA TYR A 12 40.10 29.44 -29.09
C TYR A 12 38.60 29.16 -29.03
N TYR A 13 37.78 30.18 -29.30
CA TYR A 13 36.32 30.11 -29.40
C TYR A 13 35.80 29.17 -30.50
N THR A 14 36.59 28.89 -31.54
CA THR A 14 36.20 28.01 -32.66
C THR A 14 36.24 26.54 -32.28
N LEU A 15 37.14 26.16 -31.37
CA LEU A 15 37.29 24.78 -30.86
C LEU A 15 36.25 24.45 -29.77
N LYS A 16 35.64 25.46 -29.14
CA LYS A 16 34.62 25.30 -28.10
C LYS A 16 33.18 25.30 -28.62
N LYS A 17 32.96 25.39 -29.93
CA LYS A 17 31.61 25.52 -30.52
C LYS A 17 30.69 24.34 -30.20
N ASP A 18 31.26 23.16 -29.96
CA ASP A 18 30.51 21.94 -29.63
C ASP A 18 30.36 21.72 -28.12
N LEU A 19 31.00 22.55 -27.27
CA LEU A 19 30.83 22.49 -25.83
C LEU A 19 29.65 23.38 -25.43
N VAL A 20 28.60 22.75 -24.89
CA VAL A 20 27.48 23.44 -24.25
C VAL A 20 28.02 24.18 -23.02
N ASP A 21 28.21 25.50 -23.14
CA ASP A 21 28.61 26.35 -22.02
C ASP A 21 27.40 26.58 -21.11
N ILE A 22 27.29 25.74 -20.09
CA ILE A 22 26.23 25.86 -19.09
C ILE A 22 26.60 27.02 -18.18
N HIS A 23 25.84 28.12 -18.25
CA HIS A 23 26.02 29.25 -17.36
C HIS A 23 26.07 28.77 -15.89
N PRO A 24 27.01 29.26 -15.05
CA PRO A 24 27.21 28.76 -13.69
C PRO A 24 25.92 28.78 -12.85
N THR A 25 25.05 29.77 -13.08
CA THR A 25 23.73 29.87 -12.46
C THR A 25 22.81 28.69 -12.83
N ALA A 26 22.82 28.24 -14.09
CA ALA A 26 22.02 27.08 -14.50
C ALA A 26 22.54 25.79 -13.84
N SER A 27 23.86 25.68 -13.67
CA SER A 27 24.49 24.57 -12.93
C SER A 27 24.09 24.57 -11.45
N SER A 28 24.09 25.74 -10.79
CA SER A 28 23.65 25.85 -9.39
C SER A 28 22.17 25.52 -9.22
N PHE A 29 21.31 25.95 -10.15
CA PHE A 29 19.89 25.59 -10.13
C PHE A 29 19.66 24.11 -10.31
N ARG A 30 20.40 23.46 -11.22
CA ARG A 30 20.35 22.00 -11.38
C ARG A 30 20.70 21.28 -10.07
N LEU A 31 21.79 21.67 -9.41
CA LEU A 31 22.17 21.07 -8.12
C LEU A 31 21.08 21.25 -7.05
N MET A 32 20.41 22.40 -7.03
CA MET A 32 19.27 22.63 -6.13
C MET A 32 18.10 21.71 -6.45
N LEU A 33 17.75 21.54 -7.74
CA LEU A 33 16.69 20.64 -8.18
C LEU A 33 17.02 19.18 -7.87
N ASP A 34 18.26 18.76 -8.06
CA ASP A 34 18.68 17.38 -7.77
C ASP A 34 18.61 17.09 -6.25
N LYS A 35 19.01 18.05 -5.41
CA LYS A 35 18.86 17.94 -3.94
C LYS A 35 17.40 17.88 -3.49
N THR A 36 16.54 18.72 -4.07
CA THR A 36 15.11 18.75 -3.72
C THR A 36 14.39 17.48 -4.17
N ARG A 37 14.72 16.95 -5.36
CA ARG A 37 14.24 15.65 -5.83
C ARG A 37 14.65 14.52 -4.89
N TYR A 38 15.94 14.43 -4.56
CA TYR A 38 16.44 13.42 -3.63
C TYR A 38 15.73 13.49 -2.27
N HIS A 39 15.51 14.69 -1.74
CA HIS A 39 14.79 14.87 -0.49
C HIS A 39 13.32 14.45 -0.60
N ALA A 40 12.63 14.80 -1.69
CA ALA A 40 11.25 14.40 -1.93
C ALA A 40 11.10 12.88 -2.01
N ASP A 41 11.99 12.21 -2.75
CA ASP A 41 12.02 10.75 -2.86
C ASP A 41 12.23 10.10 -1.50
N ARG A 42 13.15 10.63 -0.70
CA ARG A 42 13.39 10.13 0.67
C ARG A 42 12.14 10.29 1.54
N CYS A 43 11.48 11.44 1.51
CA CYS A 43 10.23 11.66 2.25
C CYS A 43 9.13 10.68 1.84
N MET A 44 9.01 10.37 0.54
CA MET A 44 8.06 9.37 0.05
C MET A 44 8.40 7.97 0.59
N GLN A 45 9.67 7.56 0.52
CA GLN A 45 10.11 6.26 1.05
C GLN A 45 9.90 6.15 2.56
N ASP A 46 10.24 7.20 3.31
CA ASP A 46 10.06 7.25 4.77
C ASP A 46 8.56 7.15 5.13
N SER A 47 7.69 7.82 4.37
CA SER A 47 6.23 7.75 4.56
C SER A 47 5.67 6.36 4.29
N LEU A 48 6.07 5.72 3.19
CA LEU A 48 5.67 4.35 2.86
C LEU A 48 6.15 3.35 3.92
N LYS A 49 7.39 3.50 4.38
CA LYS A 49 7.97 2.67 5.43
C LYS A 49 7.20 2.83 6.75
N TYR A 50 6.92 4.07 7.15
CA TYR A 50 6.14 4.35 8.35
C TYR A 50 4.73 3.73 8.30
N ALA A 51 4.04 3.87 7.16
CA ALA A 51 2.72 3.29 6.97
C ALA A 51 2.74 1.76 7.09
N LYS A 52 3.74 1.11 6.46
CA LYS A 52 3.92 -0.33 6.54
C LYS A 52 4.22 -0.79 7.98
N GLU A 53 5.18 -0.17 8.66
CA GLU A 53 5.52 -0.52 10.05
C GLU A 53 4.33 -0.34 10.99
N ARG A 54 3.54 0.73 10.82
CA ARG A 54 2.32 0.96 11.61
C ARG A 54 1.29 -0.14 11.35
N TRP A 55 1.11 -0.54 10.10
CA TRP A 55 0.22 -1.63 9.72
C TRP A 55 0.68 -2.94 10.37
N ASP A 56 1.93 -3.33 10.17
CA ASP A 56 2.50 -4.59 10.69
C ASP A 56 2.45 -4.66 12.23
N LYS A 57 2.63 -3.54 12.94
CA LYS A 57 2.51 -3.48 14.41
C LYS A 57 1.08 -3.68 14.91
N SER A 58 0.09 -3.18 14.16
CA SER A 58 -1.32 -3.20 14.57
C SER A 58 -2.08 -4.42 14.06
N HIS A 59 -1.67 -4.98 12.92
CA HIS A 59 -2.35 -6.08 12.26
C HIS A 59 -1.78 -7.40 12.73
N LYS A 60 -2.55 -8.08 13.59
CA LYS A 60 -2.34 -9.49 13.89
C LYS A 60 -3.19 -10.31 12.92
N PRO A 61 -2.60 -11.18 12.09
CA PRO A 61 -3.39 -12.10 11.29
C PRO A 61 -4.16 -13.02 12.24
N LEU A 62 -5.48 -13.09 12.09
CA LEU A 62 -6.27 -14.09 12.80
C LEU A 62 -6.19 -15.39 12.00
N GLU A 63 -5.59 -16.41 12.59
CA GLU A 63 -5.59 -17.76 12.04
C GLU A 63 -6.85 -18.48 12.51
N PHE A 64 -7.71 -18.86 11.56
CA PHE A 64 -8.88 -19.69 11.82
C PHE A 64 -8.62 -21.11 11.34
N LYS A 65 -9.11 -22.09 12.07
CA LYS A 65 -9.09 -23.50 11.68
C LYS A 65 -10.48 -23.98 11.30
N ILE A 66 -10.52 -25.00 10.45
CA ILE A 66 -11.76 -25.69 10.12
C ILE A 66 -12.27 -26.36 11.40
N GLY A 67 -13.54 -26.16 11.72
CA GLY A 67 -14.16 -26.62 12.97
C GLY A 67 -14.18 -25.59 14.10
N ASP A 68 -13.49 -24.45 13.96
CA ASP A 68 -13.57 -23.39 14.97
C ASP A 68 -14.98 -22.78 15.00
N VAL A 69 -15.41 -22.42 16.21
CA VAL A 69 -16.70 -21.80 16.48
C VAL A 69 -16.51 -20.29 16.53
N VAL A 70 -17.18 -19.57 15.64
CA VAL A 70 -16.99 -18.13 15.47
C VAL A 70 -18.31 -17.36 15.49
N LEU A 71 -18.24 -16.11 15.93
CA LEU A 71 -19.35 -15.17 15.94
C LEU A 71 -19.33 -14.31 14.68
N VAL A 72 -20.48 -14.15 14.03
CA VAL A 72 -20.62 -13.30 12.82
C VAL A 72 -21.20 -11.94 13.19
N SER A 73 -20.58 -10.88 12.70
CA SER A 73 -21.04 -9.51 12.94
C SER A 73 -22.32 -9.21 12.16
N THR A 74 -23.31 -8.60 12.82
CA THR A 74 -24.61 -8.22 12.24
C THR A 74 -24.63 -6.83 11.62
N LEU A 75 -23.51 -6.10 11.67
CA LEU A 75 -23.45 -4.68 11.30
C LEU A 75 -24.02 -4.39 9.90
N ASN A 76 -23.81 -5.29 8.95
CA ASN A 76 -24.24 -5.14 7.55
C ASN A 76 -25.53 -5.91 7.23
N PHE A 77 -26.23 -6.44 8.23
CA PHE A 77 -27.40 -7.28 8.05
C PHE A 77 -28.69 -6.53 8.40
N ASP A 78 -29.28 -5.87 7.41
CA ASP A 78 -30.56 -5.16 7.58
C ASP A 78 -31.75 -6.12 7.74
N ASN A 79 -31.64 -7.35 7.22
CA ASN A 79 -32.72 -8.33 7.13
C ASN A 79 -32.95 -9.16 8.41
N ILE A 80 -32.20 -8.91 9.49
CA ILE A 80 -32.40 -9.60 10.77
C ILE A 80 -33.61 -8.98 11.49
N LYS A 81 -34.53 -9.81 11.97
CA LYS A 81 -35.79 -9.38 12.57
C LYS A 81 -35.54 -8.69 13.91
N GLY A 82 -36.12 -7.50 14.12
CA GLY A 82 -36.08 -6.78 15.41
C GLY A 82 -35.66 -5.30 15.31
N PRO A 83 -35.89 -4.51 16.37
CA PRO A 83 -35.59 -3.08 16.39
C PRO A 83 -34.08 -2.82 16.37
N LYS A 84 -33.62 -1.95 15.46
CA LYS A 84 -32.19 -1.66 15.21
C LYS A 84 -31.39 -1.32 16.46
N LYS A 85 -32.01 -0.65 17.45
CA LYS A 85 -31.37 -0.24 18.71
C LYS A 85 -31.11 -1.39 19.70
N LEU A 86 -31.78 -2.52 19.56
CA LEU A 86 -31.63 -3.69 20.44
C LEU A 86 -30.96 -4.88 19.71
N LYS A 87 -30.45 -4.67 18.48
CA LYS A 87 -29.74 -5.71 17.75
C LYS A 87 -28.36 -5.92 18.36
N TYR A 88 -28.04 -7.17 18.71
CA TYR A 88 -26.69 -7.55 19.09
C TYR A 88 -25.75 -7.38 17.89
N TYR A 89 -24.58 -6.77 18.12
CA TYR A 89 -23.55 -6.55 17.11
C TYR A 89 -22.94 -7.85 16.55
N PHE A 90 -23.04 -8.94 17.32
CA PHE A 90 -22.62 -10.28 16.93
C PHE A 90 -23.79 -11.23 17.12
N THR A 91 -24.03 -12.05 16.11
CA THR A 91 -25.01 -13.15 16.19
C THR A 91 -24.34 -14.40 16.73
N ARG A 92 -25.18 -15.39 16.98
CA ARG A 92 -24.87 -16.79 17.32
C ARG A 92 -23.56 -17.31 16.73
N CYS A 93 -23.00 -18.26 17.45
CA CYS A 93 -21.86 -19.07 17.05
C CYS A 93 -22.16 -19.94 15.82
N PHE A 94 -21.26 -19.92 14.84
CA PHE A 94 -21.27 -20.77 13.64
C PHE A 94 -19.95 -21.52 13.50
N MET A 95 -19.99 -22.72 12.92
CA MET A 95 -18.78 -23.50 12.65
C MET A 95 -18.17 -23.14 11.31
N ILE A 96 -16.84 -23.06 11.26
CA ILE A 96 -16.09 -22.91 10.01
C ILE A 96 -16.05 -24.25 9.28
N LYS A 97 -16.64 -24.30 8.09
CA LYS A 97 -16.68 -25.49 7.23
C LYS A 97 -15.48 -25.55 6.27
N ALA A 98 -15.06 -24.40 5.74
CA ALA A 98 -13.92 -24.32 4.82
C ALA A 98 -13.28 -22.94 4.88
N LEU A 99 -11.99 -22.86 4.54
CA LEU A 99 -11.24 -21.62 4.40
C LEU A 99 -10.99 -21.37 2.91
N HIS A 100 -11.41 -20.21 2.42
CA HIS A 100 -11.17 -19.76 1.05
C HIS A 100 -10.09 -18.67 1.09
N GLY A 101 -8.83 -19.11 1.09
CA GLY A 101 -7.68 -18.22 1.24
C GLY A 101 -7.57 -17.60 2.65
N PRO A 102 -6.70 -16.59 2.82
CA PRO A 102 -6.43 -16.00 4.14
C PRO A 102 -7.54 -15.07 4.65
N ASN A 103 -8.38 -14.55 3.75
CA ASN A 103 -9.30 -13.46 4.08
C ASN A 103 -10.77 -13.87 4.10
N THR A 104 -11.13 -15.09 3.70
CA THR A 104 -12.52 -15.50 3.56
C THR A 104 -12.73 -16.90 4.13
N VAL A 105 -13.77 -17.05 4.94
CA VAL A 105 -14.15 -18.33 5.53
C VAL A 105 -15.58 -18.66 5.15
N LYS A 106 -15.85 -19.95 4.98
CA LYS A 106 -17.18 -20.48 4.69
C LYS A 106 -17.75 -21.07 5.98
N LEU A 107 -18.88 -20.51 6.41
CA LEU A 107 -19.56 -20.90 7.63
C LEU A 107 -20.72 -21.84 7.35
N GLU A 108 -21.01 -22.71 8.31
CA GLU A 108 -22.26 -23.46 8.33
C GLU A 108 -23.35 -22.61 8.97
N LEU A 109 -24.13 -21.92 8.12
CA LEU A 109 -25.20 -21.04 8.55
C LEU A 109 -26.46 -21.85 8.91
N THR A 110 -27.06 -21.50 10.05
CA THR A 110 -28.33 -22.07 10.55
C THR A 110 -29.29 -20.95 10.97
N GLY A 111 -30.60 -21.26 11.02
CA GLY A 111 -31.64 -20.31 11.42
C GLY A 111 -31.85 -19.15 10.43
N GLU A 112 -31.86 -17.92 10.93
CA GLU A 112 -32.19 -16.70 10.16
C GLU A 112 -31.21 -16.39 9.01
N LEU A 113 -30.02 -16.99 9.04
CA LEU A 113 -28.97 -16.77 8.07
C LEU A 113 -28.85 -17.90 7.03
N MET A 114 -29.70 -18.94 7.07
CA MET A 114 -29.62 -20.06 6.11
C MET A 114 -29.75 -19.64 4.65
N ASN A 115 -30.52 -18.59 4.37
CA ASN A 115 -30.73 -18.08 3.01
C ASN A 115 -29.63 -17.11 2.55
N LYS A 116 -28.61 -16.83 3.37
CA LYS A 116 -27.51 -15.93 3.03
C LYS A 116 -26.31 -16.72 2.49
N HIS A 117 -25.46 -16.03 1.73
CA HIS A 117 -24.24 -16.64 1.22
C HIS A 117 -23.31 -17.00 2.39
N PRO A 118 -22.82 -18.25 2.47
CA PRO A 118 -22.05 -18.72 3.63
C PRO A 118 -20.60 -18.22 3.68
N ALA A 119 -20.11 -17.52 2.65
CA ALA A 119 -18.74 -16.99 2.64
C ALA A 119 -18.70 -15.59 3.26
N PHE A 120 -17.90 -15.45 4.32
CA PHE A 120 -17.71 -14.20 5.05
C PHE A 120 -16.24 -13.80 5.09
N PRO A 121 -15.95 -12.50 4.98
CA PRO A 121 -14.61 -12.01 5.21
C PRO A 121 -14.24 -12.11 6.68
N VAL A 122 -12.97 -12.41 6.96
CA VAL A 122 -12.41 -12.52 8.32
C VAL A 122 -12.67 -11.29 9.19
N SER A 123 -12.75 -10.10 8.58
CA SER A 123 -13.03 -8.83 9.28
C SER A 123 -14.41 -8.77 9.94
N LEU A 124 -15.37 -9.57 9.49
CA LEU A 124 -16.74 -9.63 10.04
C LEU A 124 -16.91 -10.76 11.06
N ILE A 125 -15.82 -11.43 11.42
CA ILE A 125 -15.84 -12.65 12.21
C ILE A 125 -14.99 -12.44 13.46
N LYS A 126 -15.49 -12.95 14.57
CA LYS A 126 -14.81 -12.91 15.85
C LYS A 126 -14.71 -14.33 16.39
N ALA A 127 -13.48 -14.76 16.68
CA ALA A 127 -13.23 -15.96 17.48
C ALA A 127 -13.62 -15.71 18.95
#